data_AF-W4SAJ1-F1
#
_entry.id   AF-W4SAJ1-F1
#
_cell.length_a   1.000
_cell.length_b   1.000
_cell.length_c   1.000
_cell.angle_alpha   90.00
_cell.angle_beta   90.00
_cell.angle_gamma   90.00
#
_symmetry.space_group_name_H-M   'P 1'
#
loop_
_entity.id
_entity.type
_entity.pdbx_description
1 polymer ?
#
loop_
_entity_poly.entity_id
_entity_poly.type
_entity_poly.pdbx_seq_one_letter_code
_entity_poly.pdbx_strand_id
1 'polypeptide(L)'
;MAKEYLASARRDEGLAELMSMNSVASRVATTTGEVNQKDLLRRLDPTTACVTNEQLEPGVRLDEHGLQLTQGRIASPAVEAVAECHFDKGGSTLGHKGTSAYQAYYTAYVIGAGADIWKDRANVTAQPMPKLGYNLQELGVSAQQAEDAGIDLGGVGKTFGFADTSQGQVRPVEVRQLGAGNSNRPELKAENDIQPQQILADNPAHADHQTYARIHDWVKGTGNWSEEESRNVSASLYKQQTEDPLLKRVDQVTGGLGKDGAHNVFAVYAPHGIGVAPIFHAHVDGREASQQPAQQPAQQNLQQAEVIKQDQLRQQQMEQTQQQKTQQEQGPTMTRGGP
;
A
#
# COMPACT_ATOMS: atom_id res chain seq x y z
N MET A 1 -11.06 -1.76 -4.79
CA MET A 1 -10.02 -0.71 -4.84
C MET A 1 -9.75 -0.18 -6.25
N ALA A 2 -9.05 -0.90 -7.15
CA ALA A 2 -8.72 -0.37 -8.49
C ALA A 2 -9.94 0.13 -9.30
N LYS A 3 -11.01 -0.69 -9.35
CA LYS A 3 -12.28 -0.35 -9.99
C LYS A 3 -12.94 0.89 -9.37
N GLU A 4 -12.95 0.99 -8.04
CA GLU A 4 -13.58 2.10 -7.32
C GLU A 4 -12.82 3.40 -7.55
N TYR A 5 -11.48 3.34 -7.57
CA TYR A 5 -10.64 4.47 -7.94
C TYR A 5 -10.94 4.96 -9.36
N LEU A 6 -10.98 4.04 -10.34
CA LEU A 6 -11.34 4.39 -11.72
C LEU A 6 -12.74 4.99 -11.82
N ALA A 7 -13.72 4.43 -11.10
CA ALA A 7 -15.08 4.96 -11.06
C ALA A 7 -15.14 6.36 -10.41
N SER A 8 -14.28 6.65 -9.44
CA SER A 8 -14.14 8.01 -8.89
C SER A 8 -13.55 8.95 -9.92
N ALA A 9 -12.38 8.62 -10.46
CA ALA A 9 -11.70 9.42 -11.49
C ALA A 9 -12.61 9.72 -12.67
N ARG A 10 -13.37 8.73 -13.14
CA ARG A 10 -14.35 8.90 -14.23
C ARG A 10 -15.42 9.95 -13.91
N ARG A 11 -15.95 9.96 -12.69
CA ARG A 11 -16.95 10.95 -12.26
C ARG A 11 -16.33 12.33 -12.09
N ASP A 12 -15.13 12.39 -11.53
CA ASP A 12 -14.42 13.65 -11.28
C ASP A 12 -14.06 14.34 -12.60
N GLU A 13 -13.53 13.60 -13.57
CA GLU A 13 -13.24 14.10 -14.93
C GLU A 13 -14.52 14.48 -15.69
N GLY A 14 -15.57 13.65 -15.60
CA GLY A 14 -16.87 13.98 -16.19
C GLY A 14 -17.46 15.28 -15.62
N LEU A 15 -17.32 15.52 -14.32
CA LEU A 15 -17.75 16.76 -13.69
C LEU A 15 -16.88 17.94 -14.10
N ALA A 16 -15.55 17.76 -14.13
CA ALA A 16 -14.61 18.80 -14.53
C ALA A 16 -14.89 19.27 -15.97
N GLU A 17 -15.10 18.34 -16.88
CA GLU A 17 -15.44 18.65 -18.26
C GLU A 17 -16.82 19.31 -18.38
N LEU A 18 -17.82 18.84 -17.63
CA LEU A 18 -19.13 19.47 -17.60
C LEU A 18 -19.03 20.95 -17.16
N MET A 19 -18.19 21.24 -16.17
CA MET A 19 -17.93 22.62 -15.74
C MET A 19 -17.17 23.42 -16.79
N SER A 20 -16.24 22.79 -17.53
CA SER A 20 -15.56 23.40 -18.68
C SER A 20 -16.56 23.80 -19.77
N MET A 21 -17.49 22.90 -20.13
CA MET A 21 -18.55 23.17 -21.09
C MET A 21 -19.44 24.34 -20.64
N ASN A 22 -19.87 24.33 -19.37
CA ASN A 22 -20.67 25.42 -18.79
C ASN A 22 -19.92 26.76 -18.78
N SER A 23 -18.60 26.75 -18.59
CA SER A 23 -17.76 27.95 -18.68
C SER A 23 -17.72 28.52 -20.11
N VAL A 24 -17.71 27.67 -21.14
CA VAL A 24 -17.84 28.12 -22.54
C VAL A 24 -19.21 28.75 -22.78
N ALA A 25 -20.29 28.12 -22.31
CA ALA A 25 -21.66 28.67 -22.42
C ALA A 25 -21.78 30.07 -21.78
N SER A 26 -21.25 30.23 -20.56
CA SER A 26 -21.23 31.53 -19.87
C SER A 26 -20.46 32.62 -20.66
N ARG A 27 -19.33 32.26 -21.28
CA ARG A 27 -18.54 33.18 -22.12
C ARG A 27 -19.27 33.58 -23.39
N VAL A 28 -19.98 32.65 -24.03
CA VAL A 28 -20.83 32.94 -25.20
C VAL A 28 -21.90 33.96 -24.79
N ALA A 29 -22.70 33.65 -23.76
CA ALA A 29 -23.75 34.53 -23.26
C ALA A 29 -23.24 35.96 -22.97
N THR A 30 -22.08 36.08 -22.32
CA THR A 30 -21.46 37.37 -22.00
C THR A 30 -21.04 38.16 -23.24
N THR A 31 -20.61 37.47 -24.30
CA THR A 31 -20.13 38.10 -25.54
C THR A 31 -21.26 38.51 -26.47
N THR A 32 -22.33 37.71 -26.54
CA THR A 32 -23.43 37.88 -27.51
C THR A 32 -24.70 38.46 -26.91
N GLY A 33 -24.80 38.56 -25.58
CA GLY A 33 -26.00 39.02 -24.86
C GLY A 33 -27.06 37.93 -24.65
N GLU A 34 -27.02 36.86 -25.44
CA GLU A 34 -27.89 35.68 -25.36
C GLU A 34 -27.11 34.41 -25.74
N VAL A 35 -27.59 33.24 -25.33
CA VAL A 35 -26.97 31.95 -25.68
C VAL A 35 -27.43 31.52 -27.07
N ASN A 36 -26.57 31.68 -28.07
CA ASN A 36 -26.78 31.08 -29.38
C ASN A 36 -26.24 29.65 -29.38
N GLN A 37 -27.13 28.65 -29.40
CA GLN A 37 -26.75 27.23 -29.33
C GLN A 37 -25.78 26.83 -30.45
N LYS A 38 -25.94 27.37 -31.67
CA LYS A 38 -25.02 27.06 -32.78
C LYS A 38 -23.62 27.64 -32.54
N ASP A 39 -23.53 28.87 -32.03
CA ASP A 39 -22.22 29.46 -31.68
C ASP A 39 -21.57 28.72 -30.51
N LEU A 40 -22.37 28.30 -29.53
CA LEU A 40 -21.90 27.48 -28.41
C LEU A 40 -21.33 26.14 -28.88
N LEU A 41 -22.08 25.38 -29.69
CA LEU A 41 -21.62 24.08 -30.19
C LEU A 41 -20.36 24.22 -31.04
N ARG A 42 -20.26 25.25 -31.88
CA ARG A 42 -19.04 25.54 -32.66
C ARG A 42 -17.81 25.80 -31.78
N ARG A 43 -17.98 26.47 -30.64
CA ARG A 43 -16.88 26.72 -29.69
C ARG A 43 -16.52 25.49 -28.86
N LEU A 44 -17.48 24.62 -28.58
CA LEU A 44 -17.26 23.39 -27.83
C LEU A 44 -16.56 22.32 -28.66
N ASP A 45 -16.96 22.13 -29.91
CA ASP A 45 -16.45 21.10 -30.84
C ASP A 45 -14.90 20.95 -30.85
N PRO A 46 -14.09 22.02 -30.92
CA PRO A 46 -12.62 21.87 -30.88
C PRO A 46 -12.04 21.61 -29.49
N THR A 47 -12.84 21.67 -28.43
CA THR A 47 -12.37 21.66 -27.03
C THR A 47 -12.81 20.44 -26.22
N THR A 48 -13.85 19.73 -26.66
CA THR A 48 -14.39 18.58 -25.95
C THR A 48 -14.78 17.47 -26.91
N ALA A 49 -14.57 16.22 -26.51
CA ALA A 49 -15.07 15.05 -27.25
C ALA A 49 -16.59 14.85 -27.10
N CYS A 50 -17.26 15.64 -26.26
CA CYS A 50 -18.70 15.58 -26.05
C CYS A 50 -19.51 16.38 -27.08
N VAL A 51 -18.82 17.07 -27.99
CA VAL A 51 -19.40 17.72 -29.15
C VAL A 51 -18.58 17.30 -30.36
N THR A 52 -19.24 16.80 -31.40
CA THR A 52 -18.61 16.39 -32.65
C THR A 52 -19.41 16.96 -33.82
N ASN A 53 -18.76 17.69 -34.73
CA ASN A 53 -19.40 18.29 -35.89
C ASN A 53 -20.59 19.20 -35.52
N GLU A 54 -20.38 20.07 -34.52
CA GLU A 54 -21.40 20.95 -33.93
C GLU A 54 -22.63 20.18 -33.40
N GLN A 55 -22.51 18.90 -33.01
CA GLN A 55 -23.59 18.09 -32.42
C GLN A 55 -23.19 17.51 -31.07
N LEU A 56 -24.13 17.49 -30.12
CA LEU A 56 -23.92 16.88 -28.80
C LEU A 56 -23.88 15.36 -28.91
N GLU A 57 -22.95 14.74 -28.19
CA GLU A 57 -22.94 13.29 -27.99
C GLU A 57 -24.22 12.81 -27.27
N PRO A 58 -24.64 11.55 -27.47
CA PRO A 58 -25.83 10.99 -26.82
C PRO A 58 -25.82 11.18 -25.30
N GLY A 59 -26.97 11.56 -24.75
CA GLY A 59 -27.16 11.77 -23.30
C GLY A 59 -26.77 13.16 -22.79
N VAL A 60 -25.89 13.86 -23.49
CA VAL A 60 -25.51 15.25 -23.15
C VAL A 60 -26.68 16.18 -23.47
N ARG A 61 -27.12 16.96 -22.48
CA ARG A 61 -28.25 17.87 -22.61
C ARG A 61 -27.91 19.24 -22.05
N LEU A 62 -28.22 20.27 -22.82
CA LEU A 62 -28.09 21.67 -22.43
C LEU A 62 -29.48 22.25 -22.18
N ASP A 63 -29.61 23.13 -21.20
CA ASP A 63 -30.81 23.92 -20.95
C ASP A 63 -30.89 25.15 -21.88
N GLU A 64 -31.89 26.02 -21.65
CA GLU A 64 -32.08 27.25 -22.43
C GLU A 64 -30.91 28.24 -22.32
N HIS A 65 -30.09 28.12 -21.28
CA HIS A 65 -28.87 28.92 -21.07
C HIS A 65 -27.62 28.19 -21.59
N GLY A 66 -27.77 27.09 -22.31
CA GLY A 66 -26.64 26.29 -22.81
C GLY A 66 -25.88 25.57 -21.71
N LEU A 67 -26.44 25.48 -20.50
CA LEU A 67 -25.82 24.85 -19.35
C LEU A 67 -26.28 23.41 -19.19
N GLN A 68 -25.37 22.57 -18.75
CA GLN A 68 -25.67 21.24 -18.31
C GLN A 68 -25.74 21.21 -16.77
N LEU A 69 -26.88 20.77 -16.23
CA LEU A 69 -27.19 20.89 -14.80
C LEU A 69 -27.05 19.56 -14.07
N THR A 70 -26.27 19.57 -12.99
CA THR A 70 -26.03 18.39 -12.13
C THR A 70 -27.13 18.15 -11.09
N GLN A 71 -28.09 19.09 -10.96
CA GLN A 71 -29.12 19.07 -9.92
C GLN A 71 -28.54 18.97 -8.49
N GLY A 72 -27.36 19.58 -8.28
CA GLY A 72 -26.68 19.59 -6.98
C GLY A 72 -26.02 18.26 -6.59
N ARG A 73 -25.83 17.32 -7.53
CA ARG A 73 -25.25 16.00 -7.26
C ARG A 73 -24.13 15.66 -8.24
N ILE A 74 -22.99 15.23 -7.72
CA ILE A 74 -21.87 14.74 -8.54
C ILE A 74 -22.28 13.46 -9.28
N ALA A 75 -22.90 12.51 -8.57
CA ALA A 75 -23.56 11.37 -9.19
C ALA A 75 -24.90 11.81 -9.81
N SER A 76 -24.84 12.29 -11.05
CA SER A 76 -26.02 12.73 -11.82
C SER A 76 -25.96 12.24 -13.27
N PRO A 77 -27.10 12.09 -13.95
CA PRO A 77 -27.13 11.71 -15.37
C PRO A 77 -26.34 12.66 -16.29
N ALA A 78 -26.26 13.93 -15.90
CA ALA A 78 -25.48 14.93 -16.61
C ALA A 78 -23.97 14.66 -16.56
N VAL A 79 -23.45 14.41 -15.36
CA VAL A 79 -22.03 14.02 -15.18
C VAL A 79 -21.74 12.69 -15.87
N GLU A 80 -22.66 11.73 -15.78
CA GLU A 80 -22.53 10.43 -16.43
C GLU A 80 -22.42 10.54 -17.95
N ALA A 81 -23.28 11.33 -18.59
CA ALA A 81 -23.25 11.53 -20.04
C ALA A 81 -21.93 12.18 -20.50
N VAL A 82 -21.43 13.17 -19.75
CA VAL A 82 -20.14 13.80 -20.05
C VAL A 82 -18.97 12.84 -19.81
N ALA A 83 -19.02 12.03 -18.75
CA ALA A 83 -18.01 11.02 -18.50
C ALA A 83 -17.92 9.99 -19.64
N GLU A 84 -19.05 9.58 -20.24
CA GLU A 84 -19.04 8.66 -21.38
C GLU A 84 -18.27 9.22 -22.59
N CYS A 85 -18.51 10.47 -22.96
CA CYS A 85 -17.82 11.08 -24.12
C CYS A 85 -16.40 11.58 -23.80
N HIS A 86 -16.14 12.02 -22.56
CA HIS A 86 -14.84 12.59 -22.18
C HIS A 86 -13.87 11.56 -21.60
N PHE A 87 -14.32 10.67 -20.72
CA PHE A 87 -13.45 9.71 -20.04
C PHE A 87 -13.35 8.38 -20.82
N ASP A 88 -14.49 7.81 -21.21
CA ASP A 88 -14.54 6.48 -21.84
C ASP A 88 -14.16 6.54 -23.33
N LYS A 89 -14.63 7.59 -24.03
CA LYS A 89 -14.42 7.78 -25.48
C LYS A 89 -13.50 8.93 -25.83
N GLY A 90 -13.13 9.77 -24.86
CA GLY A 90 -12.52 11.07 -25.13
C GLY A 90 -11.13 10.98 -25.76
N GLY A 91 -10.69 12.14 -26.27
CA GLY A 91 -9.48 12.29 -27.07
C GLY A 91 -8.28 11.54 -26.49
N SER A 92 -7.67 10.72 -27.35
CA SER A 92 -6.42 10.01 -27.06
C SER A 92 -5.24 10.98 -27.12
N THR A 93 -5.10 11.85 -26.12
CA THR A 93 -4.02 12.85 -26.03
C THR A 93 -3.17 12.71 -24.78
N LEU A 94 -3.54 11.80 -23.88
CA LEU A 94 -2.87 11.60 -22.60
C LEU A 94 -1.76 10.56 -22.69
N GLY A 95 -1.00 10.46 -21.60
CA GLY A 95 0.00 9.44 -21.40
C GLY A 95 1.29 9.67 -22.19
N HIS A 96 2.22 8.73 -22.05
CA HIS A 96 3.58 8.89 -22.58
C HIS A 96 3.64 9.09 -24.10
N LYS A 97 2.81 8.35 -24.84
CA LYS A 97 2.72 8.49 -26.31
C LYS A 97 1.78 9.60 -26.77
N GLY A 98 1.06 10.25 -25.85
CA GLY A 98 0.03 11.23 -26.19
C GLY A 98 -1.12 10.63 -27.00
N THR A 99 -1.40 9.33 -26.80
CA THR A 99 -2.42 8.56 -27.52
C THR A 99 -3.33 7.78 -26.59
N SER A 100 -3.32 8.09 -25.29
CA SER A 100 -4.10 7.35 -24.30
C SER A 100 -5.37 8.12 -23.94
N ALA A 101 -6.47 7.39 -23.81
CA ALA A 101 -7.67 7.88 -23.15
C ALA A 101 -7.45 7.93 -21.63
N TYR A 102 -8.33 8.67 -20.93
CA TYR A 102 -8.28 8.81 -19.48
C TYR A 102 -8.31 7.47 -18.75
N GLN A 103 -9.13 6.52 -19.21
CA GLN A 103 -9.21 5.19 -18.60
C GLN A 103 -7.85 4.46 -18.53
N ALA A 104 -7.09 4.48 -19.62
CA ALA A 104 -5.74 3.90 -19.68
C ALA A 104 -4.76 4.69 -18.81
N TYR A 105 -4.84 6.02 -18.85
CA TYR A 105 -4.03 6.92 -18.04
C TYR A 105 -4.20 6.68 -16.52
N TYR A 106 -5.45 6.59 -16.05
CA TYR A 106 -5.76 6.32 -14.66
C TYR A 106 -5.45 4.88 -14.25
N THR A 107 -5.56 3.91 -15.15
CA THR A 107 -5.15 2.53 -14.84
C THR A 107 -3.63 2.39 -14.72
N ALA A 108 -2.87 3.10 -15.55
CA ALA A 108 -1.41 3.14 -15.45
C ALA A 108 -0.95 3.64 -14.07
N TYR A 109 -1.65 4.64 -13.51
CA TYR A 109 -1.42 5.09 -12.14
C TYR A 109 -1.65 3.98 -11.11
N VAL A 110 -2.78 3.28 -11.18
CA VAL A 110 -3.12 2.21 -10.21
C VAL A 110 -2.11 1.07 -10.25
N ILE A 111 -1.61 0.71 -11.43
CA ILE A 111 -0.58 -0.32 -11.57
C ILE A 111 0.75 0.16 -10.97
N GLY A 112 1.16 1.40 -11.26
CA GLY A 112 2.39 1.98 -10.69
C GLY A 112 2.34 2.10 -9.16
N ALA A 113 1.23 2.61 -8.61
CA ALA A 113 1.05 2.70 -7.16
C ALA A 113 1.05 1.31 -6.48
N GLY A 114 0.43 0.31 -7.12
CA GLY A 114 0.50 -1.06 -6.64
C GLY A 114 1.93 -1.62 -6.68
N ALA A 115 2.68 -1.35 -7.75
CA ALA A 115 4.08 -1.76 -7.87
C ALA A 115 4.95 -1.17 -6.75
N ASP A 116 4.75 0.10 -6.38
CA ASP A 116 5.48 0.73 -5.28
C ASP A 116 5.12 0.12 -3.93
N ILE A 117 3.83 -0.01 -3.61
CA ILE A 117 3.38 -0.65 -2.36
C ILE A 117 3.94 -2.07 -2.28
N TRP A 118 3.94 -2.80 -3.39
CA TRP A 118 4.49 -4.15 -3.47
C TRP A 118 6.00 -4.16 -3.22
N LYS A 119 6.75 -3.28 -3.87
CA LYS A 119 8.21 -3.16 -3.74
C LYS A 119 8.63 -2.77 -2.33
N ASP A 120 7.97 -1.76 -1.77
CA ASP A 120 8.16 -1.31 -0.40
C ASP A 120 7.96 -2.44 0.59
N ARG A 121 6.87 -3.19 0.44
CA ARG A 121 6.60 -4.35 1.27
C ARG A 121 7.60 -5.50 1.04
N ALA A 122 8.06 -5.71 -0.20
CA ALA A 122 9.07 -6.71 -0.52
C ALA A 122 10.45 -6.39 0.09
N ASN A 123 10.77 -5.11 0.28
CA ASN A 123 12.07 -4.70 0.81
C ASN A 123 12.21 -4.95 2.32
N VAL A 124 11.11 -5.00 3.07
CA VAL A 124 11.16 -5.13 4.54
C VAL A 124 11.19 -6.57 5.03
N THR A 125 10.81 -7.56 4.24
CA THR A 125 10.65 -8.97 4.67
C THR A 125 11.32 -9.91 3.67
N ALA A 126 11.76 -11.07 4.14
CA ALA A 126 12.23 -12.15 3.28
C ALA A 126 11.08 -13.05 2.79
N GLN A 127 9.84 -12.78 3.21
CA GLN A 127 8.70 -13.61 2.84
C GLN A 127 8.38 -13.55 1.35
N PRO A 128 7.93 -14.68 0.76
CA PRO A 128 7.39 -14.68 -0.59
C PRO A 128 6.23 -13.70 -0.69
N MET A 129 6.33 -12.74 -1.61
CA MET A 129 5.31 -11.73 -1.81
C MET A 129 4.17 -12.26 -2.69
N PRO A 130 2.90 -12.01 -2.33
CA PRO A 130 1.78 -12.36 -3.20
C PRO A 130 1.83 -11.54 -4.49
N LYS A 131 1.38 -12.13 -5.60
CA LYS A 131 1.18 -11.38 -6.84
C LYS A 131 -0.03 -10.45 -6.69
N LEU A 132 0.10 -9.21 -7.12
CA LEU A 132 -1.06 -8.32 -7.24
C LEU A 132 -1.98 -8.82 -8.35
N GLY A 133 -3.28 -8.76 -8.12
CA GLY A 133 -4.31 -9.16 -9.09
C GLY A 133 -5.05 -7.94 -9.64
N TYR A 134 -5.15 -7.81 -10.96
CA TYR A 134 -5.93 -6.79 -11.64
C TYR A 134 -6.86 -7.44 -12.66
N ASN A 135 -8.15 -7.08 -12.64
CA ASN A 135 -9.09 -7.51 -13.68
C ASN A 135 -9.02 -6.51 -14.85
N LEU A 136 -8.11 -6.73 -15.80
CA LEU A 136 -7.86 -5.79 -16.88
C LEU A 136 -9.09 -5.57 -17.78
N GLN A 137 -9.90 -6.61 -17.99
CA GLN A 137 -11.16 -6.50 -18.73
C GLN A 137 -12.16 -5.60 -18.03
N GLU A 138 -12.33 -5.74 -16.71
CA GLU A 138 -13.23 -4.89 -15.92
C GLU A 138 -12.70 -3.45 -15.80
N LEU A 139 -11.37 -3.28 -15.82
CA LEU A 139 -10.73 -1.98 -15.94
C LEU A 139 -10.76 -1.42 -17.37
N GLY A 140 -11.24 -2.21 -18.35
CA GLY A 140 -11.39 -1.88 -19.77
C GLY A 140 -10.11 -1.42 -20.47
N VAL A 141 -8.95 -1.90 -20.02
CA VAL A 141 -7.65 -1.58 -20.63
C VAL A 141 -6.83 -2.83 -20.87
N SER A 142 -6.02 -2.83 -21.91
CA SER A 142 -4.98 -3.84 -22.11
C SER A 142 -3.67 -3.45 -21.41
N ALA A 143 -2.78 -4.42 -21.19
CA ALA A 143 -1.44 -4.17 -20.67
C ALA A 143 -0.67 -3.16 -21.54
N GLN A 144 -0.73 -3.30 -22.86
CA GLN A 144 -0.07 -2.37 -23.79
C GLN A 144 -0.62 -0.94 -23.68
N GLN A 145 -1.94 -0.79 -23.55
CA GLN A 145 -2.55 0.54 -23.37
C GLN A 145 -2.10 1.19 -22.06
N ALA A 146 -1.92 0.41 -21.00
CA ALA A 146 -1.38 0.93 -19.74
C ALA A 146 0.09 1.36 -19.89
N GLU A 147 0.95 0.55 -20.54
CA GLU A 147 2.34 0.93 -20.84
C GLU A 147 2.44 2.22 -21.65
N ASP A 148 1.64 2.32 -22.72
CA ASP A 148 1.57 3.47 -23.61
C ASP A 148 1.07 4.73 -22.89
N ALA A 149 0.20 4.53 -21.89
CA ALA A 149 -0.28 5.59 -21.01
C ALA A 149 0.77 6.08 -20.01
N GLY A 150 1.87 5.34 -19.83
CA GLY A 150 3.02 5.79 -19.03
C GLY A 150 2.97 5.33 -17.58
N ILE A 151 2.98 4.02 -17.34
CA ILE A 151 3.17 3.45 -16.00
C ILE A 151 4.49 3.94 -15.40
N ASP A 152 4.45 4.42 -14.16
CA ASP A 152 5.64 4.74 -13.38
C ASP A 152 6.02 3.57 -12.45
N LEU A 153 7.19 3.01 -12.70
CA LEU A 153 7.84 1.90 -11.99
C LEU A 153 9.21 2.31 -11.40
N GLY A 154 9.47 3.62 -11.31
CA GLY A 154 10.72 4.16 -10.78
C GLY A 154 11.88 4.18 -11.77
N GLY A 155 11.62 4.06 -13.07
CA GLY A 155 12.62 4.29 -14.12
C GLY A 155 12.31 3.61 -15.46
N VAL A 156 12.77 4.23 -16.55
CA VAL A 156 12.62 3.68 -17.91
C VAL A 156 13.19 2.26 -17.99
N GLY A 157 12.42 1.35 -18.59
CA GLY A 157 12.80 -0.04 -18.79
C GLY A 157 12.58 -0.94 -17.58
N LYS A 158 12.18 -0.40 -16.42
CA LYS A 158 11.74 -1.22 -15.28
C LYS A 158 10.47 -1.98 -15.64
N THR A 159 10.38 -3.20 -15.13
CA THR A 159 9.24 -4.10 -15.34
C THR A 159 8.54 -4.40 -14.03
N PHE A 160 7.24 -4.69 -14.12
CA PHE A 160 6.45 -5.16 -13.00
C PHE A 160 5.50 -6.26 -13.44
N GLY A 161 5.53 -7.37 -12.72
CA GLY A 161 4.70 -8.54 -12.98
C GLY A 161 3.49 -8.59 -12.04
N PHE A 162 2.31 -8.83 -12.60
CA PHE A 162 1.07 -9.02 -11.87
C PHE A 162 0.22 -10.15 -12.48
N ALA A 163 -0.90 -10.48 -11.82
CA ALA A 163 -1.89 -11.43 -12.30
C ALA A 163 -3.07 -10.69 -12.93
N ASP A 164 -3.34 -10.91 -14.21
CA ASP A 164 -4.62 -10.57 -14.80
C ASP A 164 -5.67 -11.60 -14.36
N THR A 165 -6.72 -11.12 -13.69
CA THR A 165 -7.82 -11.95 -13.15
C THR A 165 -9.07 -11.96 -14.04
N SER A 166 -8.96 -11.44 -15.26
CA SER A 166 -10.06 -11.40 -16.23
C SER A 166 -10.63 -12.78 -16.51
N GLN A 167 -11.94 -12.87 -16.78
CA GLN A 167 -12.62 -14.14 -17.10
C GLN A 167 -12.50 -15.24 -16.03
N GLY A 168 -12.22 -14.87 -14.77
CA GLY A 168 -12.02 -15.83 -13.69
C GLY A 168 -10.75 -16.68 -13.82
N GLN A 169 -9.82 -16.31 -14.70
CA GLN A 169 -8.53 -16.96 -14.87
C GLN A 169 -7.43 -16.09 -14.27
N VAL A 170 -6.37 -16.72 -13.74
CA VAL A 170 -5.16 -16.03 -13.27
C VAL A 170 -4.08 -16.15 -14.34
N ARG A 171 -3.84 -15.07 -15.10
CA ARG A 171 -2.84 -15.03 -16.17
C ARG A 171 -1.67 -14.13 -15.76
N PRO A 172 -0.42 -14.59 -15.81
CA PRO A 172 0.72 -13.71 -15.54
C PRO A 172 0.85 -12.67 -16.65
N VAL A 173 0.97 -11.41 -16.25
CA VAL A 173 1.22 -10.28 -17.14
C VAL A 173 2.43 -9.52 -16.61
N GLU A 174 3.28 -9.06 -17.52
CA GLU A 174 4.38 -8.15 -17.22
C GLU A 174 4.17 -6.87 -18.02
N VAL A 175 4.41 -5.73 -17.36
CA VAL A 175 4.39 -4.41 -17.99
C VAL A 175 5.73 -3.73 -17.80
N ARG A 176 6.06 -2.79 -18.70
CA ARG A 176 7.30 -2.03 -18.70
C ARG A 176 7.04 -0.52 -18.76
N GLN A 177 7.84 0.22 -18.02
CA GLN A 177 7.88 1.68 -18.11
C GLN A 177 8.58 2.11 -19.41
N LEU A 178 7.85 2.73 -20.34
CA LEU A 178 8.37 3.16 -21.64
C LEU A 178 9.02 4.56 -21.64
N GLY A 179 8.65 5.42 -20.69
CA GLY A 179 9.10 6.81 -20.61
C GLY A 179 9.27 7.31 -19.18
N ALA A 180 9.23 8.64 -18.97
CA ALA A 180 9.41 9.25 -17.65
C ALA A 180 8.38 8.81 -16.59
N GLY A 181 7.32 8.10 -16.99
CA GLY A 181 6.20 7.71 -16.12
C GLY A 181 5.20 8.86 -15.97
N ASN A 182 4.02 8.56 -15.43
CA ASN A 182 3.01 9.57 -15.12
C ASN A 182 3.38 10.33 -13.84
N SER A 183 4.18 11.39 -13.98
CA SER A 183 4.64 12.23 -12.86
C SER A 183 3.51 12.97 -12.11
N ASN A 184 2.30 13.03 -12.66
CA ASN A 184 1.11 13.57 -11.99
C ASN A 184 0.46 12.53 -11.08
N ARG A 185 1.22 12.05 -10.11
CA ARG A 185 0.68 11.25 -9.02
C ARG A 185 -0.06 12.20 -8.07
N PRO A 186 -1.37 12.02 -7.81
CA PRO A 186 -1.89 12.48 -6.53
C PRO A 186 -0.99 11.85 -5.48
N GLU A 187 -0.36 12.67 -4.61
CA GLU A 187 0.24 12.17 -3.38
C GLU A 187 -0.92 11.59 -2.55
N LEU A 188 -1.34 10.37 -2.85
CA LEU A 188 -2.03 9.52 -1.90
C LEU A 188 -0.96 9.13 -0.88
N LYS A 189 -0.55 10.11 -0.06
CA LYS A 189 0.02 9.80 1.24
C LYS A 189 -1.09 9.05 1.94
N ALA A 190 -0.98 7.73 1.98
CA ALA A 190 -1.66 6.99 3.01
C ALA A 190 -1.23 7.68 4.32
N GLU A 191 -2.18 8.24 5.06
CA GLU A 191 -1.97 8.90 6.36
C GLU A 191 -1.42 7.93 7.45
N ASN A 192 -0.96 6.74 7.05
CA ASN A 192 0.03 6.00 7.81
C ASN A 192 1.40 6.68 7.62
N ASP A 193 1.51 7.87 8.21
CA ASP A 193 2.74 8.62 8.39
C ASP A 193 3.88 7.70 8.83
N ILE A 194 4.85 7.55 7.93
CA ILE A 194 6.30 7.59 8.18
C ILE A 194 6.73 6.98 9.53
N GLN A 195 6.39 5.73 9.79
CA GLN A 195 7.39 4.87 10.39
C GLN A 195 8.33 4.48 9.25
N PRO A 196 9.65 4.74 9.34
CA PRO A 196 10.58 4.19 8.36
C PRO A 196 10.27 2.70 8.29
N GLN A 197 9.87 2.22 7.12
CA GLN A 197 9.50 0.84 6.88
C GLN A 197 10.60 -0.05 7.46
N GLN A 198 10.35 -0.59 8.65
CA GLN A 198 11.38 -1.27 9.39
C GLN A 198 11.60 -2.62 8.74
N ILE A 199 12.86 -2.88 8.41
CA ILE A 199 13.33 -4.20 8.04
C ILE A 199 12.90 -5.16 9.16
N LEU A 200 12.21 -6.24 8.83
CA LEU A 200 11.70 -7.24 9.77
C LEU A 200 12.76 -8.32 10.04
N ALA A 201 12.62 -9.02 11.16
CA ALA A 201 13.64 -9.97 11.63
C ALA A 201 13.91 -11.17 10.70
N ASP A 202 13.00 -11.47 9.78
CA ASP A 202 13.22 -12.50 8.77
C ASP A 202 14.14 -12.03 7.63
N ASN A 203 14.37 -10.72 7.49
CA ASN A 203 15.29 -10.15 6.53
C ASN A 203 16.74 -10.16 7.07
N PRO A 204 17.74 -10.67 6.31
CA PRO A 204 19.14 -10.72 6.71
C PRO A 204 19.79 -9.38 7.11
N ALA A 205 19.24 -8.26 6.64
CA ALA A 205 19.71 -6.92 7.01
C ALA A 205 19.23 -6.48 8.42
N HIS A 206 18.33 -7.24 9.05
CA HIS A 206 17.84 -6.93 10.39
C HIS A 206 18.87 -7.27 11.47
N ALA A 207 19.00 -6.41 12.48
CA ALA A 207 19.96 -6.60 13.58
C ALA A 207 19.72 -7.90 14.37
N ASP A 208 18.46 -8.31 14.52
CA ASP A 208 18.09 -9.54 15.24
C ASP A 208 17.80 -10.73 14.31
N HIS A 209 18.27 -10.66 13.06
CA HIS A 209 18.04 -11.73 12.10
C HIS A 209 18.54 -13.09 12.59
N GLN A 210 19.68 -13.14 13.28
CA GLN A 210 20.25 -14.39 13.77
C GLN A 210 19.33 -15.11 14.79
N THR A 211 18.61 -14.36 15.62
CA THR A 211 17.66 -14.92 16.59
C THR A 211 16.48 -15.54 15.87
N TYR A 212 15.88 -14.80 14.93
CA TYR A 212 14.78 -15.31 14.11
C TYR A 212 15.21 -16.53 13.28
N ALA A 213 16.36 -16.46 12.62
CA ALA A 213 16.90 -17.56 11.81
C ALA A 213 17.11 -18.84 12.63
N ARG A 214 17.63 -18.73 13.86
CA ARG A 214 17.78 -19.87 14.76
C ARG A 214 16.45 -20.54 15.10
N ILE A 215 15.42 -19.75 15.37
CA ILE A 215 14.06 -20.26 15.60
C ILE A 215 13.55 -20.96 14.34
N HIS A 216 13.65 -20.28 13.20
CA HIS A 216 13.14 -20.78 11.94
C HIS A 216 13.81 -22.08 11.48
N ASP A 217 15.14 -22.15 11.55
CA ASP A 217 15.91 -23.32 11.15
C ASP A 217 15.58 -24.54 12.02
N TRP A 218 15.36 -24.32 13.32
CA TRP A 218 14.94 -25.40 14.22
C TRP A 218 13.51 -25.87 13.89
N VAL A 219 12.55 -24.95 13.76
CA VAL A 219 11.14 -25.26 13.46
C VAL A 219 11.04 -26.03 12.15
N LYS A 220 11.68 -25.52 11.10
CA LYS A 220 11.76 -26.18 9.79
C LYS A 220 12.46 -27.54 9.88
N GLY A 221 13.55 -27.62 10.63
CA GLY A 221 14.32 -28.85 10.84
C GLY A 221 13.53 -29.98 11.50
N THR A 222 12.44 -29.68 12.22
CA THR A 222 11.56 -30.71 12.77
C THR A 222 10.78 -31.48 11.70
N GLY A 223 10.54 -30.89 10.52
CA GLY A 223 9.73 -31.48 9.45
C GLY A 223 8.23 -31.60 9.74
N ASN A 224 7.76 -31.03 10.86
CA ASN A 224 6.35 -31.13 11.28
C ASN A 224 5.41 -30.15 10.56
N TRP A 225 5.96 -29.18 9.84
CA TRP A 225 5.24 -28.06 9.23
C TRP A 225 5.74 -27.82 7.81
N SER A 226 4.88 -27.33 6.93
CA SER A 226 5.29 -26.76 5.66
C SER A 226 6.18 -25.53 5.87
N GLU A 227 6.81 -25.07 4.79
CA GLU A 227 7.66 -23.87 4.82
C GLU A 227 6.87 -22.61 5.25
N GLU A 228 5.60 -22.51 4.86
CA GLU A 228 4.73 -21.40 5.25
C GLU A 228 4.33 -21.48 6.73
N GLU A 229 3.91 -22.65 7.17
CA GLU A 229 3.56 -22.91 8.57
C GLU A 229 4.77 -22.70 9.50
N SER A 230 5.96 -23.13 9.06
CA SER A 230 7.21 -22.92 9.80
C SER A 230 7.49 -21.44 10.03
N ARG A 231 7.23 -20.58 9.05
CA ARG A 231 7.35 -19.12 9.21
C ARG A 231 6.35 -18.57 10.21
N ASN A 232 5.10 -19.03 10.17
CA ASN A 232 4.06 -18.58 11.10
C ASN A 232 4.40 -18.92 12.55
N VAL A 233 4.81 -20.17 12.80
CA VAL A 233 5.26 -20.63 14.12
C VAL A 233 6.48 -19.84 14.60
N SER A 234 7.46 -19.64 13.72
CA SER A 234 8.71 -18.93 14.05
C SER A 234 8.48 -17.46 14.38
N ALA A 235 7.67 -16.76 13.58
CA ALA A 235 7.34 -15.37 13.82
C ALA A 235 6.52 -15.18 15.11
N SER A 236 5.60 -16.11 15.40
CA SER A 236 4.84 -16.10 16.65
C SER A 236 5.76 -16.28 17.86
N LEU A 237 6.69 -17.25 17.81
CA LEU A 237 7.64 -17.48 18.89
C LEU A 237 8.63 -16.31 19.08
N TYR A 238 9.11 -15.73 17.99
CA TYR A 238 9.97 -14.55 18.02
C TYR A 238 9.27 -13.35 18.67
N LYS A 239 7.98 -13.13 18.34
CA LYS A 239 7.16 -12.12 18.99
C LYS A 239 7.03 -12.40 20.50
N GLN A 240 6.66 -13.62 20.90
CA GLN A 240 6.55 -13.99 22.32
C GLN A 240 7.87 -13.81 23.08
N GLN A 241 8.99 -14.18 22.47
CA GLN A 241 10.31 -13.95 23.06
C GLN A 241 10.64 -12.47 23.21
N THR A 242 10.20 -11.64 22.27
CA THR A 242 10.39 -10.19 22.29
C THR A 242 9.52 -9.50 23.34
N GLU A 243 8.32 -10.02 23.60
CA GLU A 243 7.40 -9.52 24.64
C GLU A 243 7.94 -9.72 26.06
N ASP A 244 8.74 -10.76 26.31
CA ASP A 244 9.30 -11.05 27.63
C ASP A 244 10.65 -10.31 27.86
N PRO A 245 10.69 -9.30 28.75
CA PRO A 245 11.92 -8.55 29.00
C PRO A 245 13.01 -9.37 29.71
N LEU A 246 12.71 -10.55 30.27
CA LEU A 246 13.68 -11.44 30.89
C LEU A 246 14.46 -12.24 29.84
N LEU A 247 13.90 -12.43 28.64
CA LEU A 247 14.53 -13.16 27.53
C LEU A 247 15.45 -12.25 26.71
N LYS A 248 16.71 -12.15 27.16
CA LYS A 248 17.72 -11.29 26.52
C LYS A 248 18.28 -11.84 25.21
N ARG A 249 18.23 -13.17 25.03
CA ARG A 249 18.68 -13.88 23.82
C ARG A 249 18.07 -15.28 23.79
N VAL A 250 18.10 -15.94 22.63
CA VAL A 250 17.69 -17.34 22.48
C VAL A 250 18.94 -18.22 22.43
N ASP A 251 19.24 -18.95 23.50
CA ASP A 251 20.37 -19.89 23.57
C ASP A 251 20.04 -21.24 22.94
N GLN A 252 18.79 -21.69 23.08
CA GLN A 252 18.31 -22.95 22.51
C GLN A 252 16.85 -22.83 22.05
N VAL A 253 16.50 -23.55 20.99
CA VAL A 253 15.11 -23.76 20.57
C VAL A 253 14.82 -25.25 20.75
N THR A 254 13.68 -25.56 21.35
CA THR A 254 13.28 -26.94 21.63
C THR A 254 11.76 -27.05 21.56
N GLY A 255 11.22 -28.25 21.53
CA GLY A 255 9.78 -28.45 21.46
C GLY A 255 9.38 -29.90 21.62
N GLY A 256 8.09 -30.11 21.79
CA GLY A 256 7.53 -31.44 22.01
C GLY A 256 6.02 -31.43 22.05
N LEU A 257 5.44 -32.63 21.92
CA LEU A 257 4.01 -32.84 22.02
C LEU A 257 3.59 -32.78 23.50
N GLY A 258 2.73 -31.82 23.84
CA GLY A 258 2.08 -31.71 25.13
C GLY A 258 1.10 -32.86 25.39
N LYS A 259 0.72 -33.06 26.66
CA LYS A 259 -0.25 -34.10 27.05
C LYS A 259 -1.67 -33.82 26.53
N ASP A 260 -1.93 -32.57 26.17
CA ASP A 260 -3.11 -32.02 25.49
C ASP A 260 -3.02 -32.10 23.95
N GLY A 261 -1.91 -32.66 23.43
CA GLY A 261 -1.62 -32.75 22.01
C GLY A 261 -1.08 -31.45 21.40
N ALA A 262 -0.81 -30.39 22.19
CA ALA A 262 -0.22 -29.15 21.69
C ALA A 262 1.21 -29.38 21.16
N HIS A 263 1.55 -28.81 20.01
CA HIS A 263 2.92 -28.90 19.48
C HIS A 263 3.72 -27.72 20.01
N ASN A 264 4.14 -27.79 21.28
CA ASN A 264 4.80 -26.66 21.93
C ASN A 264 6.19 -26.44 21.36
N VAL A 265 6.49 -25.20 20.97
CA VAL A 265 7.83 -24.74 20.60
C VAL A 265 8.28 -23.71 21.61
N PHE A 266 9.49 -23.88 22.13
CA PHE A 266 10.09 -23.08 23.19
C PHE A 266 11.36 -22.38 22.71
N ALA A 267 11.49 -21.10 23.01
CA ALA A 267 12.73 -20.34 22.93
C ALA A 267 13.31 -20.21 24.34
N VAL A 268 14.52 -20.71 24.55
CA VAL A 268 15.15 -20.83 25.87
C VAL A 268 16.31 -19.85 26.01
N TYR A 269 16.32 -19.11 27.13
CA TYR A 269 17.44 -18.28 27.57
C TYR A 269 18.04 -18.87 28.85
N ALA A 270 19.33 -19.19 28.82
CA ALA A 270 20.04 -19.81 29.92
C ALA A 270 21.32 -19.01 30.22
N PRO A 271 21.25 -17.96 31.09
CA PRO A 271 22.38 -17.07 31.38
C PRO A 271 23.63 -17.81 31.91
N HIS A 272 23.47 -18.94 32.59
CA HIS A 272 24.56 -19.75 33.15
C HIS A 272 24.80 -21.07 32.40
N GLY A 273 24.22 -21.22 31.21
CA GLY A 273 24.31 -22.45 30.40
C GLY A 273 23.12 -23.39 30.59
N ILE A 274 22.90 -24.26 29.59
CA ILE A 274 21.79 -25.20 29.57
C ILE A 274 21.88 -26.18 30.74
N GLY A 275 20.79 -26.32 31.49
CA GLY A 275 20.71 -27.17 32.68
C GLY A 275 21.13 -26.49 33.99
N VAL A 276 21.51 -25.20 33.95
CA VAL A 276 21.87 -24.42 35.15
C VAL A 276 20.84 -23.30 35.36
N ALA A 277 20.13 -23.33 36.49
CA ALA A 277 19.13 -22.31 36.83
C ALA A 277 19.78 -20.95 37.18
N PRO A 278 19.08 -19.82 36.96
CA PRO A 278 17.75 -19.71 36.35
C PRO A 278 17.74 -19.93 34.82
N ILE A 279 16.67 -20.54 34.32
CA ILE A 279 16.38 -20.72 32.89
C ILE A 279 15.04 -20.04 32.60
N PHE A 280 15.01 -19.20 31.56
CA PHE A 280 13.80 -18.50 31.11
C PHE A 280 13.37 -19.05 29.76
N HIS A 281 12.07 -19.03 29.47
CA HIS A 281 11.56 -19.49 28.18
C HIS A 281 10.30 -18.76 27.74
N ALA A 282 10.16 -18.56 26.44
CA ALA A 282 8.89 -18.24 25.78
C ALA A 282 8.40 -19.48 25.03
N HIS A 283 7.09 -19.59 24.81
CA HIS A 283 6.52 -20.71 24.07
C HIS A 283 5.31 -20.33 23.23
N VAL A 284 5.01 -21.15 22.24
CA VAL A 284 3.80 -21.09 21.42
C VAL A 284 3.26 -22.50 21.17
N ASP A 285 1.93 -22.66 21.03
CA ASP A 285 1.37 -23.86 20.41
C ASP A 285 1.55 -23.75 18.89
N GLY A 286 2.42 -24.61 18.35
CA GLY A 286 2.74 -24.66 16.93
C GLY A 286 1.56 -25.03 16.04
N ARG A 287 0.49 -25.67 16.55
CA ARG A 287 -0.74 -25.91 15.77
C ARG A 287 -1.58 -24.65 15.63
N GLU A 288 -1.75 -23.92 16.72
CA GLU A 288 -2.49 -22.65 16.69
C GLU A 288 -1.74 -21.61 15.88
N ALA A 289 -0.41 -21.53 16.08
CA ALA A 289 0.43 -20.61 15.34
C ALA A 289 0.52 -20.96 13.85
N SER A 290 0.48 -22.24 13.46
CA SER A 290 0.49 -22.63 12.04
C SER A 290 -0.83 -22.37 11.32
N GLN A 291 -1.97 -22.49 12.03
CA GLN A 291 -3.32 -22.41 11.46
C GLN A 291 -3.84 -20.97 11.29
N GLN A 292 -3.13 -19.95 11.76
CA GLN A 292 -3.53 -18.56 11.50
C GLN A 292 -3.55 -18.30 9.98
N PRO A 293 -4.61 -17.68 9.42
CA PRO A 293 -4.85 -17.66 7.99
C PRO A 293 -3.66 -17.09 7.19
N ALA A 294 -3.14 -17.93 6.29
CA ALA A 294 -2.00 -17.83 5.37
C ALA A 294 -1.53 -16.46 4.85
N GLN A 295 -2.36 -15.42 4.83
CA GLN A 295 -1.98 -14.21 4.09
C GLN A 295 -1.14 -13.21 4.90
N GLN A 296 -1.16 -13.21 6.23
CA GLN A 296 -0.52 -12.11 7.01
C GLN A 296 0.06 -12.43 8.43
N PRO A 297 -0.04 -13.62 9.06
CA PRO A 297 0.28 -13.76 10.49
C PRO A 297 1.78 -13.63 10.79
N ALA A 298 2.65 -14.22 9.97
CA ALA A 298 4.09 -14.12 10.22
C ALA A 298 4.59 -12.68 10.09
N GLN A 299 4.25 -11.99 9.00
CA GLN A 299 4.64 -10.59 8.81
C GLN A 299 4.04 -9.69 9.89
N GLN A 300 2.79 -9.90 10.28
CA GLN A 300 2.13 -9.12 11.34
C GLN A 300 2.79 -9.35 12.71
N ASN A 301 3.13 -10.60 13.06
CA ASN A 301 3.84 -10.91 14.29
C ASN A 301 5.23 -10.25 14.33
N LEU A 302 5.95 -10.25 13.20
CA LEU A 302 7.23 -9.57 13.08
C LEU A 302 7.08 -8.04 13.22
N GLN A 303 6.07 -7.43 12.59
CA GLN A 303 5.77 -6.01 12.76
C GLN A 303 5.44 -5.66 14.21
N GLN A 304 4.62 -6.48 14.88
CA GLN A 304 4.30 -6.29 16.30
C GLN A 304 5.55 -6.40 17.17
N ALA A 305 6.44 -7.37 16.89
CA ALA A 305 7.71 -7.50 17.60
C ALA A 305 8.58 -6.24 17.45
N GLU A 306 8.62 -5.61 16.27
CA GLU A 306 9.36 -4.36 16.07
C GLU A 306 8.78 -3.20 16.88
N VAL A 307 7.44 -3.06 16.91
CA VAL A 307 6.76 -2.06 17.76
C VAL A 307 7.11 -2.27 19.23
N ILE A 308 7.04 -3.52 19.72
CA ILE A 308 7.37 -3.87 21.10
C ILE A 308 8.82 -3.50 21.43
N LYS A 309 9.78 -3.78 20.54
CA LYS A 309 11.19 -3.43 20.75
C LYS A 309 11.40 -1.92 20.83
N GLN A 310 10.75 -1.16 19.95
CA GLN A 310 10.83 0.30 20.00
C GLN A 310 10.28 0.86 21.31
N ASP A 311 9.13 0.35 21.76
CA ASP A 311 8.52 0.77 23.01
C ASP A 311 9.40 0.45 24.22
N GLN A 312 10.03 -0.74 24.25
CA GLN A 312 10.98 -1.11 25.30
C GLN A 312 12.22 -0.20 25.32
N LEU A 313 12.79 0.12 24.15
CA LEU A 313 13.93 1.05 24.06
C LEU A 313 13.57 2.46 24.54
N ARG A 314 12.37 2.94 24.17
CA ARG A 314 11.86 4.24 24.62
C ARG A 314 11.67 4.27 26.14
N GLN A 315 11.12 3.20 26.72
CA GLN A 315 10.98 3.08 28.18
C GLN A 315 12.33 3.09 28.89
N GLN A 316 13.32 2.31 28.42
CA GLN A 316 14.66 2.29 29.01
C GLN A 316 15.37 3.65 28.94
N GLN A 317 15.22 4.40 27.84
CA GLN A 317 15.78 5.75 27.73
C GLN A 317 15.13 6.73 28.72
N MET A 318 13.81 6.63 28.93
CA MET A 318 13.11 7.45 29.93
C MET A 318 13.58 7.13 31.35
N GLU A 319 13.77 5.85 31.70
CA GLU A 319 14.29 5.43 33.00
C GLU A 319 15.73 5.91 33.25
N GLN A 320 16.62 5.77 32.26
CA GLN A 320 17.99 6.28 32.36
C GLN A 320 18.04 7.81 32.54
N THR A 321 17.18 8.54 31.84
CA THR A 321 17.09 10.00 31.95
C THR A 321 16.58 10.42 33.34
N GLN A 322 15.63 9.68 33.92
CA GLN A 322 15.17 9.93 35.29
C GLN A 322 16.28 9.66 36.30
N GLN A 323 16.99 8.53 36.20
CA GLN A 323 18.08 8.20 37.12
C GLN A 323 19.24 9.21 37.07
N GLN A 324 19.57 9.74 35.88
CA GLN A 324 20.59 10.80 35.74
C GLN A 324 20.15 12.11 36.40
N LYS A 325 18.87 12.50 36.28
CA LYS A 325 18.35 13.69 36.96
C LYS A 325 18.41 13.54 38.48
N THR A 326 18.06 12.37 39.02
CA THR A 326 18.11 12.11 40.46
C THR A 326 19.54 12.11 41.01
N GLN A 327 20.55 11.69 40.22
CA GLN A 327 21.96 11.75 40.63
C GLN A 327 22.56 13.16 40.56
N GLN A 328 22.09 14.03 39.65
CA GLN A 328 22.54 15.43 39.61
C GLN A 328 22.00 16.27 40.78
N GLU A 329 20.83 15.94 41.32
CA GLU A 329 20.27 16.63 42.52
C GLU A 329 20.92 16.18 43.85
N GLN A 330 21.77 15.13 43.84
CA GLN A 330 22.50 14.64 45.01
C GLN A 330 24.03 14.85 44.93
N GLY A 331 24.50 15.85 44.18
CA GLY A 331 25.91 16.26 44.18
C GLY A 331 26.36 16.85 45.54
N PRO A 332 27.63 16.63 45.97
CA PRO A 332 28.06 16.78 47.36
C PRO A 332 28.07 18.23 47.86
N THR A 333 27.36 18.49 48.97
CA THR A 333 27.46 19.74 49.73
C THR A 333 28.84 19.82 50.39
N MET A 334 29.78 20.51 49.74
CA MET A 334 31.05 20.90 50.34
C MET A 334 30.81 22.00 51.38
N THR A 335 30.52 21.63 52.64
CA THR A 335 30.63 22.58 53.76
C THR A 335 32.10 22.70 54.18
N ARG A 336 32.72 23.70 53.58
CA ARG A 336 34.02 24.29 53.86
C ARG A 336 34.12 24.70 55.33
N GLY A 337 35.18 24.29 56.02
CA GLY A 337 35.43 24.62 57.42
C GLY A 337 35.85 26.08 57.67
N GLY A 338 35.76 26.45 58.96
CA GLY A 338 36.35 27.64 59.59
C GLY A 338 35.33 28.45 60.41
N PRO A 339 35.69 29.09 61.54
CA PRO A 339 37.02 29.30 62.12
C PRO A 339 37.32 28.54 63.43
#